data_AF-A0AAV8SL96-F1
#
_entry.id   AF-A0AAV8SL96-F1
#
_cell.length_a   1.000
_cell.length_b   1.000
_cell.length_c   1.000
_cell.angle_alpha   90.00
_cell.angle_beta   90.00
_cell.angle_gamma   90.00
#
_symmetry.space_group_name_H-M   'P 1'
#
loop_
_entity.id
_entity.type
_entity.pdbx_description
1 polymer ?
#
loop_
_entity_poly.entity_id
_entity_poly.type
_entity_poly.pdbx_seq_one_letter_code
_entity_poly.pdbx_strand_id
1 'polypeptide(L)'
;MSAATVLIAPEDSEARISMAKNSVMATIIDDLFDFAGSKEELENMLKLFGRWQGDFSIGYCSKTVEILFSALEAMINELGSLASRRQGRDVTHHMVKIVGVP
;
A
#
# COMPACT_ATOMS: atom_id res chain seq x y z
N MET A 1 -15.13 9.42 -6.57
CA MET A 1 -15.90 9.18 -5.33
C MET A 1 -14.96 9.48 -4.16
N SER A 2 -15.36 10.29 -3.17
CA SER A 2 -14.48 10.73 -2.07
C SER A 2 -14.83 10.03 -0.76
N ALA A 3 -13.88 9.90 0.16
CA ALA A 3 -14.14 9.26 1.44
C ALA A 3 -15.22 9.96 2.28
N ALA A 4 -15.30 11.28 2.19
CA ALA A 4 -16.32 12.07 2.87
C ALA A 4 -17.74 11.82 2.34
N THR A 5 -17.91 11.28 1.13
CA THR A 5 -19.25 11.02 0.56
C THR A 5 -19.83 9.67 0.97
N VAL A 6 -19.00 8.75 1.48
CA VAL A 6 -19.42 7.38 1.85
C VAL A 6 -19.40 7.18 3.36
N LEU A 7 -18.45 7.82 4.07
CA LEU A 7 -18.28 7.72 5.51
C LEU A 7 -18.59 9.05 6.17
N ILE A 8 -19.88 9.30 6.43
CA ILE A 8 -20.38 10.61 6.87
C ILE A 8 -20.32 10.84 8.38
N ALA A 9 -20.19 9.77 9.17
CA ALA A 9 -20.25 9.87 10.62
C ALA A 9 -18.92 10.39 11.20
N PRO A 10 -18.91 11.30 12.19
CA PRO A 10 -17.67 11.81 12.78
C PRO A 10 -16.70 10.73 13.27
N GLU A 11 -17.22 9.66 13.85
CA GLU A 11 -16.50 8.47 14.34
C GLU A 11 -15.72 7.71 13.25
N ASP A 12 -16.09 7.90 11.98
CA ASP A 12 -15.40 7.31 10.83
C ASP A 12 -14.22 8.14 10.33
N SER A 13 -13.79 9.16 11.08
CA SER A 13 -12.65 10.02 10.69
C SER A 13 -11.40 9.22 10.35
N GLU A 14 -11.06 8.23 11.18
CA GLU A 14 -9.90 7.36 10.96
C GLU A 14 -10.04 6.56 9.65
N ALA A 15 -11.24 6.02 9.38
CA ALA A 15 -11.51 5.29 8.14
C ALA A 15 -11.47 6.21 6.91
N ARG A 16 -11.94 7.46 7.01
CA ARG A 16 -11.81 8.45 5.94
C ARG A 16 -10.35 8.77 5.62
N ILE A 17 -9.53 8.99 6.65
CA ILE A 17 -8.10 9.30 6.51
C ILE A 17 -7.39 8.10 5.86
N SER A 18 -7.64 6.89 6.35
CA SER A 18 -7.10 5.66 5.76
C SER A 18 -7.52 5.51 4.30
N MET A 19 -8.79 5.73 3.97
CA MET A 19 -9.24 5.59 2.58
C MET A 19 -8.59 6.64 1.67
N ALA A 20 -8.49 7.90 2.11
CA ALA A 20 -7.81 8.94 1.34
C ALA A 20 -6.33 8.60 1.06
N LYS A 21 -5.59 8.15 2.09
CA LYS A 21 -4.19 7.72 1.94
C LYS A 21 -4.04 6.59 0.93
N ASN A 22 -4.88 5.55 1.06
CA ASN A 22 -4.84 4.39 0.16
C ASN A 22 -5.21 4.77 -1.28
N SER A 23 -6.21 5.64 -1.48
CA SER A 23 -6.58 6.11 -2.82
C SER A 23 -5.43 6.86 -3.50
N VAL A 24 -4.74 7.75 -2.78
CA VAL A 24 -3.58 8.48 -3.33
C VAL A 24 -2.46 7.52 -3.71
N MET A 25 -2.11 6.57 -2.83
CA MET A 25 -1.07 5.60 -3.13
C MET A 25 -1.44 4.69 -4.31
N ALA A 26 -2.69 4.24 -4.38
CA ALA A 26 -3.18 3.45 -5.51
C ALA A 26 -2.99 4.19 -6.84
N THR A 27 -3.33 5.49 -6.90
CA THR A 27 -3.11 6.31 -8.10
C THR A 27 -1.64 6.47 -8.45
N ILE A 28 -0.76 6.68 -7.45
CA ILE A 28 0.69 6.80 -7.70
C ILE A 28 1.26 5.49 -8.28
N ILE A 29 0.83 4.34 -7.75
CA ILE A 29 1.28 3.03 -8.24
C ILE A 29 0.68 2.74 -9.63
N ASP A 30 -0.59 3.08 -9.87
CA ASP A 30 -1.25 2.97 -11.18
C ASP A 30 -0.48 3.75 -12.26
N ASP A 31 -0.23 5.04 -12.02
CA ASP A 31 0.55 5.90 -12.93
C ASP A 31 1.97 5.38 -13.16
N LEU A 32 2.61 4.81 -12.12
CA LEU A 32 3.93 4.19 -12.24
C LEU A 32 3.88 3.02 -13.24
N PHE A 33 2.93 2.11 -13.09
CA PHE A 33 2.83 0.91 -13.92
C PHE A 33 2.34 1.18 -15.35
N ASP A 34 1.49 2.19 -15.55
CA ASP A 34 0.89 2.48 -16.85
C ASP A 34 1.70 3.47 -17.70
N PHE A 35 2.46 4.38 -17.08
CA PHE A 35 3.10 5.47 -17.82
C PHE A 35 4.48 5.90 -17.30
N ALA A 36 4.65 6.09 -15.99
CA ALA A 36 5.79 6.83 -15.45
C ALA A 36 7.03 5.96 -15.19
N GLY A 37 6.85 4.66 -14.93
CA GLY A 37 7.93 3.74 -14.57
C GLY A 37 8.65 3.13 -15.77
N SER A 38 9.95 2.92 -15.64
CA SER A 38 10.69 2.07 -16.57
C SER A 38 10.41 0.59 -16.33
N LYS A 39 10.56 -0.25 -17.36
CA LYS A 39 10.40 -1.71 -17.21
C LYS A 39 11.23 -2.30 -16.05
N GLU A 40 12.45 -1.82 -15.87
CA GLU A 40 13.33 -2.23 -14.76
C GLU A 40 12.73 -1.90 -13.39
N GLU A 41 12.17 -0.70 -13.23
CA GLU A 41 11.50 -0.27 -11.99
C GLU A 41 10.24 -1.10 -11.71
N LEU A 42 9.44 -1.40 -12.74
CA LEU A 42 8.25 -2.23 -12.59
C LEU A 42 8.61 -3.66 -12.17
N GLU A 43 9.62 -4.27 -12.81
CA GLU A 43 10.11 -5.59 -12.45
C GLU A 43 10.71 -5.62 -11.02
N ASN A 44 11.40 -4.56 -10.60
CA ASN A 44 11.91 -4.45 -9.23
C ASN A 44 10.76 -4.30 -8.22
N MET A 45 9.75 -3.47 -8.50
CA MET A 45 8.55 -3.34 -7.68
C MET A 45 7.81 -4.67 -7.50
N LEU A 46 7.60 -5.44 -8.57
CA LEU A 46 6.97 -6.76 -8.51
C LEU A 46 7.77 -7.74 -7.64
N LYS A 47 9.10 -7.76 -7.77
CA LYS A 47 9.98 -8.56 -6.91
C LYS A 47 9.88 -8.14 -5.44
N LEU A 48 9.82 -6.84 -5.17
CA LEU A 48 9.67 -6.29 -3.82
C LEU A 48 8.29 -6.64 -3.20
N PHE A 49 7.21 -6.68 -3.99
CA PHE A 49 5.93 -7.21 -3.51
C PHE A 49 6.03 -8.69 -3.12
N GLY A 50 6.77 -9.49 -3.89
CA GLY A 50 7.08 -10.89 -3.52
C GLY A 50 7.89 -11.02 -2.23
N ARG A 51 8.82 -10.07 -1.99
CA ARG A 51 9.64 -10.02 -0.75
C ARG A 51 8.80 -9.91 0.52
N TRP A 52 7.56 -9.43 0.47
CA TRP A 52 6.73 -9.35 1.69
C TRP A 52 6.59 -10.71 2.40
N GLN A 53 6.88 -11.84 1.71
CA GLN A 53 6.93 -13.18 2.29
C GLN A 53 8.32 -13.67 2.76
N GLY A 54 9.36 -12.83 2.82
CA GLY A 54 10.56 -13.09 3.63
C GLY A 54 11.93 -13.07 2.94
N ASP A 55 12.03 -12.73 1.65
CA ASP A 55 13.34 -12.61 0.97
C ASP A 55 13.88 -11.17 1.00
N PHE A 56 14.75 -10.90 1.98
CA PHE A 56 15.37 -9.58 2.18
C PHE A 56 16.58 -9.30 1.28
N SER A 57 16.93 -10.18 0.35
CA SER A 57 18.07 -9.99 -0.56
C SER A 57 17.81 -9.00 -1.70
N ILE A 58 16.54 -8.65 -1.93
CA ILE A 58 16.12 -7.77 -3.03
C ILE A 58 16.28 -6.31 -2.62
N GLY A 59 17.20 -5.62 -3.29
CA GLY A 59 17.40 -4.17 -3.18
C GLY A 59 16.53 -3.35 -4.14
N TYR A 60 16.62 -2.03 -4.01
CA TYR A 60 15.93 -1.06 -4.87
C TYR A 60 16.79 -0.73 -6.11
N CYS A 61 16.19 -0.76 -7.30
CA CYS A 61 16.89 -0.40 -8.54
C CYS A 61 16.96 1.12 -8.77
N SER A 62 16.08 1.89 -8.14
CA SER A 62 16.05 3.35 -8.24
C SER A 62 15.58 4.00 -6.94
N LYS A 63 15.85 5.31 -6.80
CA LYS A 63 15.37 6.08 -5.64
C LYS A 63 13.84 6.20 -5.62
N THR A 64 13.22 6.27 -6.81
CA THR A 64 11.76 6.27 -6.96
C THR A 64 11.18 5.00 -6.37
N VAL A 65 11.71 3.83 -6.74
CA VAL A 65 11.25 2.54 -6.23
C VAL A 65 11.46 2.42 -4.72
N GLU A 66 12.61 2.86 -4.20
CA GLU A 66 12.86 2.89 -2.75
C GLU A 66 11.81 3.73 -2.01
N ILE A 67 11.52 4.95 -2.49
CA ILE A 67 10.56 5.86 -1.85
C ILE A 67 9.16 5.27 -1.89
N LEU A 68 8.70 4.83 -3.07
CA LEU A 68 7.34 4.33 -3.25
C LEU A 68 7.10 3.05 -2.46
N PHE A 69 8.03 2.09 -2.53
CA PHE A 69 7.90 0.85 -1.79
C PHE A 69 7.94 1.06 -0.28
N SER A 70 8.86 1.89 0.22
CA SER A 70 8.94 2.20 1.67
C SER A 70 7.68 2.91 2.17
N ALA A 71 7.11 3.83 1.37
CA ALA A 71 5.87 4.52 1.71
C ALA A 71 4.67 3.57 1.72
N LEU A 72 4.61 2.63 0.77
CA LEU A 72 3.59 1.59 0.75
C LEU A 72 3.72 0.64 1.96
N GLU A 73 4.94 0.25 2.30
CA GLU A 73 5.23 -0.58 3.47
C GLU A 73 4.74 0.07 4.77
N ALA A 74 5.11 1.33 4.98
CA ALA A 74 4.65 2.11 6.12
C ALA A 74 3.12 2.24 6.16
N MET A 75 2.48 2.47 5.02
CA MET A 75 1.02 2.61 4.93
C MET A 75 0.28 1.33 5.29
N ILE A 76 0.72 0.17 4.79
CA ILE A 76 0.10 -1.12 5.08
C ILE A 76 0.27 -1.48 6.55
N ASN A 77 1.44 -1.20 7.14
CA ASN A 77 1.66 -1.44 8.57
C ASN A 77 0.79 -0.51 9.45
N GLU A 78 0.66 0.78 9.07
CA GLU A 78 -0.24 1.72 9.76
C GLU A 78 -1.70 1.23 9.68
N LEU A 79 -2.17 0.90 8.47
CA LEU A 79 -3.54 0.44 8.24
C LEU A 79 -3.80 -0.90 8.94
N GLY A 80 -2.85 -1.83 8.88
CA GLY A 80 -2.91 -3.13 9.54
C GLY A 80 -3.05 -2.97 11.05
N SER A 81 -2.27 -2.08 11.66
CA SER A 81 -2.38 -1.76 13.09
C SER A 81 -3.75 -1.16 13.46
N LEU A 82 -4.23 -0.18 12.70
CA LEU A 82 -5.54 0.44 12.91
C LEU A 82 -6.69 -0.56 12.79
N ALA A 83 -6.71 -1.30 11.68
CA ALA A 83 -7.76 -2.27 11.39
C ALA A 83 -7.73 -3.43 12.37
N SER A 84 -6.55 -3.91 12.78
CA SER A 84 -6.44 -4.99 13.76
C SER A 84 -7.03 -4.60 15.11
N ARG A 85 -6.81 -3.36 15.56
CA ARG A 85 -7.46 -2.84 16.78
C ARG A 85 -8.97 -2.80 16.65
N ARG A 86 -9.50 -2.33 15.52
CA ARG A 86 -10.96 -2.27 15.28
C ARG A 86 -11.60 -3.65 15.13
N GLN A 87 -10.89 -4.62 14.57
CA GLN A 87 -11.41 -5.96 14.24
C GLN A 87 -11.17 -6.99 15.35
N GLY A 88 -10.34 -6.68 16.35
CA GLY A 88 -10.00 -7.62 17.44
C GLY A 88 -9.14 -8.82 17.01
N ARG A 89 -8.54 -8.78 15.81
CA ARG A 89 -7.65 -9.81 15.26
C ARG A 89 -6.64 -9.18 14.31
N ASP A 90 -5.47 -9.79 14.16
CA ASP A 90 -4.50 -9.33 13.16
C ASP A 90 -5.06 -9.51 11.74
N VAL A 91 -5.09 -8.42 10.97
CA VAL A 91 -5.53 -8.40 9.57
C VAL A 91 -4.44 -7.97 8.60
N THR A 92 -3.23 -7.68 9.07
CA THR A 92 -2.13 -7.16 8.24
C THR A 92 -1.81 -8.11 7.10
N HIS A 93 -1.76 -9.42 7.37
CA HIS A 93 -1.55 -10.44 6.34
C HIS A 93 -2.65 -10.47 5.26
N HIS A 94 -3.90 -10.14 5.59
CA HIS A 94 -4.96 -10.02 4.59
C HIS A 94 -4.74 -8.81 3.67
N MET A 95 -4.21 -7.71 4.21
CA MET A 95 -3.90 -6.51 3.41
C MET A 95 -2.77 -6.79 2.43
N VAL A 96 -1.70 -7.44 2.88
CA VAL A 96 -0.57 -7.83 2.02
C VAL A 96 -1.05 -8.66 0.83
N LYS A 97 -2.03 -9.56 1.03
CA LYS A 97 -2.61 -10.35 -0.06
C LYS A 97 -3.41 -9.53 -1.09
N ILE A 98 -3.93 -8.36 -0.72
CA ILE A 98 -4.69 -7.50 -1.65
C ILE A 98 -3.74 -6.75 -2.59
N VAL A 99 -2.59 -6.32 -2.09
CA VAL A 99 -1.56 -5.55 -2.83
C VAL A 99 -0.52 -6.45 -3.50
N GLY A 100 -0.34 -7.67 -2.99
CA GLY A 100 0.55 -8.66 -3.59
C GLY A 100 0.03 -9.18 -4.93
N VAL A 101 0.95 -9.65 -5.77
CA VAL A 101 0.63 -10.36 -6.99
C VAL A 101 0.12 -11.77 -6.62
N PRO A 102 -0.97 -12.28 -7.25
CA PRO A 102 -1.49 -13.62 -6.99
C PRO A 102 -0.47 -14.75 -7.20
#